data_AF-A0A3C1QV20-F1
#
_entry.id   AF-A0A3C1QV20-F1
#
_cell.length_a   1.000
_cell.length_b   1.000
_cell.length_c   1.000
_cell.angle_alpha   90.00
_cell.angle_beta   90.00
_cell.angle_gamma   90.00
#
_symmetry.space_group_name_H-M   'P 1'
#
loop_
_entity.id
_entity.type
_entity.pdbx_description
1 polymer ?
#
loop_
_entity_poly.entity_id
_entity_poly.type
_entity_poly.pdbx_seq_one_letter_code
_entity_poly.pdbx_strand_id
1 'polypeptide(L)'
;MIGRSDYREVGIVSGRVDGKSFLESCRVGRRAAMIATAIVAALFVSVGEARGQSADALMRLLRSGRLPAERLGNVIDAIGKRGSAADLGYLLERATEADGFPAEVRLATLEALAEAARSRGTVPEAEPTRLVGLLGDDDPAVRSAAVRIAGRWRDPSFVAPLATLVADPATSERSAAEGIEALGAIGDASAIEALTAAMNGAASPKRRTAAAAALVASGDEAASLAALDVALGDDRSIDPAGVVQAFLARQGGAERLASLLGDRAIDAERAQLMLRGMYSIGRSDAALVTLLTERAGLEDADADWSAEKMAETVTRIAERGDAARGELVFRRRDLTCFNCHALSGAGGAIGPDLSAVGNSSPPDYLINALLRPEQDVKEVYRMYRVLTIDGLLVAGVKLSEDDQSIVLKDAEGKTHVIPQEDIEDLVEGGSLMPRGLKVLMTDAEFDDLIAFLYALGRPGDYAVRSRATIQRWKVAGPNEVGLNAATARGDEGLDRVATMAGEGWPSLYGKVAGGLPLAEAAATVDGETLFLRGEVDVVVAGEVTFAWTGPAAEVRIDEVVWQDAATPIRLEAGRHRVTIRLTRDACEEDAVGEFVRPAGSAIEFTVVGGS
;
A
#
# COMPACT_ATOMS: atom_id res chain seq x y z
N MET A 1 50.41 33.93 25.12
CA MET A 1 51.11 34.53 23.96
C MET A 1 50.11 34.52 22.81
N ILE A 2 49.38 35.61 22.58
CA ILE A 2 49.59 36.62 21.49
C ILE A 2 49.48 35.93 20.11
N GLY A 3 48.60 36.27 19.16
CA GLY A 3 47.69 37.40 18.98
C GLY A 3 46.98 37.32 17.61
N ARG A 4 46.03 38.24 17.41
CA ARG A 4 45.05 38.47 16.31
C ARG A 4 45.59 38.68 14.87
N SER A 5 44.61 38.73 13.94
CA SER A 5 44.45 39.64 12.76
C SER A 5 44.79 39.04 11.37
N ASP A 6 44.14 39.33 10.24
CA ASP A 6 43.11 40.31 9.85
C ASP A 6 42.45 39.92 8.49
N TYR A 7 41.21 40.38 8.30
CA TYR A 7 40.54 40.56 7.00
C TYR A 7 41.26 41.63 6.15
N ARG A 8 41.40 41.43 4.83
CA ARG A 8 41.53 42.53 3.85
C ARG A 8 40.85 42.24 2.51
N GLU A 9 40.13 43.27 2.07
CA GLU A 9 39.41 43.46 0.81
C GLU A 9 40.29 43.28 -0.43
N VAL A 10 39.71 42.71 -1.51
CA VAL A 10 40.26 42.77 -2.86
C VAL A 10 39.44 43.77 -3.67
N GLY A 11 40.08 44.90 -3.99
CA GLY A 11 39.56 45.94 -4.86
C GLY A 11 39.50 45.51 -6.33
N ILE A 12 38.47 45.97 -7.01
CA ILE A 12 38.20 45.80 -8.43
C ILE A 12 39.25 46.58 -9.24
N VAL A 13 40.03 45.87 -10.06
CA VAL A 13 40.87 46.47 -11.11
C VAL A 13 40.17 46.26 -12.45
N SER A 14 39.76 47.36 -13.09
CA SER A 14 39.19 47.36 -14.44
C SER A 14 40.30 47.25 -15.50
N GLY A 15 40.43 46.07 -16.11
CA GLY A 15 41.23 45.85 -17.31
C GLY A 15 40.32 45.72 -18.54
N ARG A 16 40.43 46.65 -19.49
CA ARG A 16 39.78 46.57 -20.82
C ARG A 16 40.27 45.31 -21.55
N VAL A 17 39.36 44.40 -21.87
CA VAL A 17 39.62 43.26 -22.75
C VAL A 17 39.24 43.63 -24.19
N ASP A 18 40.17 43.33 -25.10
CA ASP A 18 40.15 43.67 -26.51
C ASP A 18 39.05 42.89 -27.26
N GLY A 19 38.09 43.60 -27.86
CA GLY A 19 36.79 43.09 -28.31
C GLY A 19 36.81 42.11 -29.50
N LYS A 20 37.96 41.86 -30.13
CA LYS A 20 38.07 40.89 -31.24
C LYS A 20 38.20 39.44 -30.79
N SER A 21 38.86 39.17 -29.66
CA SER A 21 39.04 37.79 -29.17
C SER A 21 37.75 37.19 -28.57
N PHE A 22 36.90 38.02 -27.97
CA PHE A 22 35.65 37.60 -27.35
C PHE A 22 34.58 37.18 -28.39
N LEU A 23 34.53 37.85 -29.54
CA LEU A 23 33.57 37.56 -30.61
C LEU A 23 33.88 36.25 -31.36
N GLU A 24 35.15 35.85 -31.46
CA GLU A 24 35.52 34.55 -32.03
C GLU A 24 35.22 33.39 -31.07
N SER A 25 35.49 33.56 -29.76
CA SER A 25 35.17 32.56 -28.75
C SER A 25 33.66 32.33 -28.59
N CYS A 26 32.83 33.38 -28.71
CA CYS A 26 31.37 33.24 -28.72
C CYS A 26 30.82 32.55 -29.97
N ARG A 27 31.47 32.67 -31.13
CA ARG A 27 31.04 31.98 -32.36
C ARG A 27 31.34 30.48 -32.34
N VAL A 28 32.48 30.09 -31.76
CA VAL A 28 32.84 28.67 -31.59
C VAL A 28 31.95 28.00 -30.54
N GLY A 29 31.68 28.66 -29.41
CA GLY A 29 30.76 28.17 -28.37
C GLY A 29 29.31 27.98 -28.86
N ARG A 30 28.78 28.91 -29.68
CA ARG A 30 27.44 28.77 -30.26
C ARG A 30 27.33 27.66 -31.31
N ARG A 31 28.41 27.39 -32.07
CA ARG A 31 28.44 26.26 -33.01
C ARG A 31 28.55 24.92 -32.29
N ALA A 32 29.38 24.84 -31.24
CA ALA A 32 29.48 23.64 -30.41
C ALA A 32 28.17 23.32 -29.67
N ALA A 33 27.50 24.34 -29.11
CA ALA A 33 26.18 24.18 -28.49
C ALA A 33 25.10 23.77 -29.51
N MET A 34 25.04 24.38 -30.70
CA MET A 34 24.09 23.95 -31.75
C MET A 34 24.35 22.53 -32.25
N ILE A 35 25.62 22.11 -32.38
CA ILE A 35 25.96 20.74 -32.78
C ILE A 35 25.61 19.74 -31.66
N ALA A 36 25.85 20.07 -30.40
CA ALA A 36 25.44 19.24 -29.27
C ALA A 36 23.92 19.11 -29.17
N THR A 37 23.17 20.20 -29.32
CA THR A 37 21.69 20.18 -29.35
C THR A 37 21.16 19.41 -30.57
N ALA A 38 21.80 19.51 -31.73
CA ALA A 38 21.41 18.76 -32.92
C ALA A 38 21.74 17.26 -32.81
N ILE A 39 22.85 16.89 -32.15
CA ILE A 39 23.21 15.48 -31.91
C ILE A 39 22.29 14.87 -30.86
N VAL A 40 21.98 15.58 -29.77
CA VAL A 40 21.00 15.13 -28.77
C VAL A 40 19.61 15.00 -29.41
N ALA A 41 19.15 15.98 -30.20
CA ALA A 41 17.89 15.88 -30.93
C ALA A 41 17.89 14.73 -31.95
N ALA A 42 18.99 14.49 -32.68
CA ALA A 42 19.09 13.38 -33.63
C ALA A 42 19.14 12.00 -32.93
N LEU A 43 19.76 11.92 -31.75
CA LEU A 43 19.75 10.71 -30.92
C LEU A 43 18.35 10.42 -30.37
N PHE A 44 17.63 11.44 -29.88
CA PHE A 44 16.22 11.32 -29.47
C PHE A 44 15.30 10.92 -30.63
N VAL A 45 15.52 11.48 -31.83
CA VAL A 45 14.80 11.09 -33.05
C VAL A 45 15.11 9.64 -33.43
N SER A 46 16.37 9.19 -33.38
CA SER A 46 16.76 7.82 -33.74
C SER A 46 16.24 6.75 -32.77
N VAL A 47 16.17 7.04 -31.48
CA VAL A 47 15.59 6.16 -30.46
C VAL A 47 14.06 6.15 -30.56
N GLY A 48 13.44 7.28 -30.89
CA GLY A 48 12.02 7.38 -31.21
C GLY A 48 11.64 6.58 -32.47
N GLU A 49 12.43 6.67 -33.54
CA GLU A 49 12.25 5.91 -34.78
C GLU A 49 12.43 4.40 -34.57
N ALA A 50 13.42 3.97 -33.79
CA ALA A 50 13.62 2.54 -33.48
C ALA A 50 12.50 1.96 -32.61
N ARG A 51 11.98 2.73 -31.63
CA ARG A 51 10.79 2.33 -30.85
C ARG A 51 9.54 2.23 -31.73
N GLY A 52 9.31 3.20 -32.60
CA GLY A 52 8.19 3.22 -33.56
C GLY A 52 8.20 2.04 -34.55
N GLN A 53 9.36 1.69 -35.12
CA GLN A 53 9.48 0.57 -36.05
C GLN A 53 9.10 -0.79 -35.43
N SER A 54 9.34 -0.98 -34.12
CA SER A 54 8.96 -2.22 -33.42
C SER A 54 7.45 -2.31 -33.15
N ALA A 55 6.82 -1.18 -32.81
CA ALA A 55 5.37 -1.10 -32.61
C ALA A 55 4.61 -1.28 -33.94
N ASP A 56 5.12 -0.72 -35.05
CA ASP A 56 4.52 -0.85 -36.39
C ASP A 56 4.39 -2.31 -36.86
N ALA A 57 5.37 -3.16 -36.51
CA ALA A 57 5.32 -4.58 -36.85
C ALA A 57 4.25 -5.31 -36.02
N LEU A 58 4.15 -5.00 -34.72
CA LEU A 58 3.14 -5.55 -33.82
C LEU A 58 1.73 -5.09 -34.21
N MET A 59 1.57 -3.82 -34.58
CA MET A 59 0.31 -3.26 -35.06
C MET A 59 -0.15 -3.91 -36.36
N ARG A 60 0.78 -4.17 -37.30
CA ARG A 60 0.46 -4.94 -38.52
C ARG A 60 0.02 -6.36 -38.22
N LEU A 61 0.64 -7.02 -37.24
CA LEU A 61 0.23 -8.36 -36.80
C LEU A 61 -1.16 -8.33 -36.16
N LEU A 62 -1.41 -7.39 -35.25
CA LEU A 62 -2.69 -7.21 -34.56
C LEU A 62 -3.83 -6.93 -35.57
N ARG A 63 -3.64 -5.97 -36.47
CA ARG A 63 -4.63 -5.62 -37.50
C ARG A 63 -4.89 -6.75 -38.51
N SER A 64 -3.98 -7.71 -38.62
CA SER A 64 -4.19 -8.86 -39.53
C SER A 64 -5.23 -9.85 -39.02
N GLY A 65 -5.61 -9.81 -37.74
CA GLY A 65 -6.57 -10.73 -37.14
C GLY A 65 -6.12 -12.20 -37.04
N ARG A 66 -4.85 -12.49 -37.37
CA ARG A 66 -4.30 -13.86 -37.46
C ARG A 66 -3.62 -14.34 -36.17
N LEU A 67 -3.67 -13.56 -35.10
CA LEU A 67 -3.03 -13.91 -33.83
C LEU A 67 -3.93 -14.85 -33.02
N PRO A 68 -3.39 -15.96 -32.49
CA PRO A 68 -4.09 -16.78 -31.49
C PRO A 68 -4.44 -15.95 -30.26
N ALA A 69 -5.57 -16.27 -29.60
CA ALA A 69 -6.07 -15.50 -28.46
C ALA A 69 -5.04 -15.42 -27.32
N GLU A 70 -4.27 -16.48 -27.12
CA GLU A 70 -3.24 -16.61 -26.09
C GLU A 70 -2.05 -15.67 -26.32
N ARG A 71 -1.87 -15.18 -27.56
CA ARG A 71 -0.79 -14.25 -27.91
C ARG A 71 -1.24 -12.80 -27.98
N LEU A 72 -2.55 -12.54 -28.03
CA LEU A 72 -3.07 -11.18 -28.15
C LEU A 72 -2.64 -10.32 -26.97
N GLY A 73 -2.76 -10.81 -25.73
CA GLY A 73 -2.39 -10.05 -24.53
C GLY A 73 -0.94 -9.56 -24.55
N ASN A 74 0.02 -10.44 -24.87
CA ASN A 74 1.45 -10.08 -24.95
C ASN A 74 1.74 -9.03 -26.03
N VAL A 75 1.04 -9.11 -27.17
CA VAL A 75 1.19 -8.15 -28.25
C VAL A 75 0.61 -6.79 -27.84
N ILE A 76 -0.55 -6.79 -27.18
CA ILE A 76 -1.22 -5.59 -26.67
C ILE A 76 -0.36 -4.90 -25.60
N ASP A 77 0.18 -5.63 -24.64
CA ASP A 77 1.09 -5.09 -23.62
C ASP A 77 2.33 -4.44 -24.25
N ALA A 78 2.93 -5.12 -25.25
CA ALA A 78 4.07 -4.57 -25.97
C ALA A 78 3.72 -3.29 -26.77
N ILE A 79 2.52 -3.21 -27.33
CA ILE A 79 2.00 -1.99 -27.98
C ILE A 79 1.72 -0.91 -26.93
N GLY A 80 1.12 -1.21 -25.78
CA GLY A 80 0.92 -0.22 -24.70
C GLY A 80 2.23 0.44 -24.29
N LYS A 81 3.29 -0.36 -24.11
CA LYS A 81 4.62 0.11 -23.69
C LYS A 81 5.35 0.97 -24.73
N ARG A 82 5.03 0.85 -26.04
CA ARG A 82 5.87 1.45 -27.11
C ARG A 82 5.12 2.16 -28.24
N GLY A 83 3.82 1.89 -28.39
CA GLY A 83 2.98 2.38 -29.47
C GLY A 83 2.70 3.88 -29.38
N SER A 84 2.40 4.48 -30.52
CA SER A 84 2.03 5.89 -30.65
C SER A 84 0.62 6.18 -30.11
N ALA A 85 0.24 7.46 -30.01
CA ALA A 85 -1.12 7.86 -29.65
C ALA A 85 -2.17 7.24 -30.61
N ALA A 86 -1.87 7.16 -31.90
CA ALA A 86 -2.72 6.51 -32.89
C ALA A 86 -2.87 4.99 -32.66
N ASP A 87 -1.80 4.31 -32.24
CA ASP A 87 -1.85 2.88 -31.94
C ASP A 87 -2.72 2.61 -30.71
N LEU A 88 -2.58 3.44 -29.66
CA LEU A 88 -3.44 3.37 -28.49
C LEU A 88 -4.90 3.73 -28.84
N GLY A 89 -5.11 4.63 -29.79
CA GLY A 89 -6.44 4.97 -30.31
C GLY A 89 -7.15 3.77 -30.93
N TYR A 90 -6.42 3.00 -31.73
CA TYR A 90 -6.92 1.74 -32.28
C TYR A 90 -7.24 0.70 -31.19
N LEU A 91 -6.37 0.56 -30.18
CA LEU A 91 -6.63 -0.35 -29.06
C LEU A 91 -7.89 0.04 -28.29
N LEU A 92 -8.08 1.33 -28.02
CA LEU A 92 -9.27 1.85 -27.34
C LEU A 92 -10.55 1.58 -28.14
N GLU A 93 -10.51 1.84 -29.45
CA GLU A 93 -11.63 1.55 -30.35
C GLU A 93 -12.02 0.07 -30.29
N ARG A 94 -11.05 -0.83 -30.48
CA ARG A 94 -11.29 -2.28 -30.41
C ARG A 94 -11.73 -2.78 -29.04
N ALA A 95 -11.32 -2.14 -27.97
CA ALA A 95 -11.76 -2.49 -26.61
C ALA A 95 -13.18 -2.00 -26.28
N THR A 96 -13.69 -0.99 -26.99
CA THR A 96 -14.99 -0.35 -26.71
C THR A 96 -16.09 -0.76 -27.70
N GLU A 97 -15.76 -1.43 -28.80
CA GLU A 97 -16.71 -1.92 -29.80
C GLU A 97 -17.41 -3.22 -29.38
N ALA A 98 -18.67 -3.38 -29.78
CA ALA A 98 -19.48 -4.58 -29.49
C ALA A 98 -18.97 -5.84 -30.21
N ASP A 99 -18.42 -5.69 -31.41
CA ASP A 99 -17.67 -6.70 -32.17
C ASP A 99 -16.14 -6.52 -32.01
N GLY A 100 -15.78 -5.95 -30.85
CA GLY A 100 -14.43 -5.65 -30.37
C GLY A 100 -13.54 -6.87 -30.09
N PHE A 101 -12.61 -6.67 -29.18
CA PHE A 101 -11.84 -7.76 -28.60
C PHE A 101 -12.72 -8.66 -27.71
N PRO A 102 -12.41 -9.98 -27.60
CA PRO A 102 -13.01 -10.86 -26.61
C PRO A 102 -12.85 -10.31 -25.18
N ALA A 103 -13.72 -10.73 -24.24
CA ALA A 103 -13.77 -10.16 -22.90
C ALA A 103 -12.41 -10.20 -22.16
N GLU A 104 -11.68 -11.31 -22.26
CA GLU A 104 -10.37 -11.48 -21.62
C GLU A 104 -9.33 -10.52 -22.21
N VAL A 105 -9.38 -10.33 -23.53
CA VAL A 105 -8.47 -9.45 -24.27
C VAL A 105 -8.85 -7.99 -24.06
N ARG A 106 -10.14 -7.68 -23.92
CA ARG A 106 -10.65 -6.34 -23.63
C ARG A 106 -10.10 -5.82 -22.32
N LEU A 107 -10.16 -6.60 -21.24
CA LEU A 107 -9.61 -6.20 -19.94
C LEU A 107 -8.10 -5.96 -20.04
N ALA A 108 -7.35 -6.90 -20.62
CA ALA A 108 -5.91 -6.74 -20.82
C ALA A 108 -5.55 -5.49 -21.66
N THR A 109 -6.41 -5.12 -22.61
CA THR A 109 -6.25 -3.90 -23.41
C THR A 109 -6.45 -2.64 -22.58
N LEU A 110 -7.49 -2.59 -21.74
CA LEU A 110 -7.73 -1.47 -20.84
C LEU A 110 -6.58 -1.32 -19.83
N GLU A 111 -6.06 -2.42 -19.31
CA GLU A 111 -4.88 -2.41 -18.42
C GLU A 111 -3.63 -1.88 -19.12
N ALA A 112 -3.38 -2.30 -20.37
CA ALA A 112 -2.27 -1.77 -21.17
C ALA A 112 -2.43 -0.26 -21.47
N LEU A 113 -3.65 0.23 -21.68
CA LEU A 113 -3.95 1.65 -21.85
C LEU A 113 -3.73 2.43 -20.55
N ALA A 114 -4.18 1.91 -19.41
CA ALA A 114 -3.94 2.49 -18.10
C ALA A 114 -2.44 2.57 -17.79
N GLU A 115 -1.69 1.52 -18.12
CA GLU A 115 -0.24 1.47 -17.96
C GLU A 115 0.48 2.45 -18.89
N ALA A 116 0.04 2.60 -20.15
CA ALA A 116 0.59 3.60 -21.07
C ALA A 116 0.34 5.02 -20.57
N ALA A 117 -0.86 5.30 -20.03
CA ALA A 117 -1.18 6.59 -19.42
C ALA A 117 -0.31 6.84 -18.18
N ARG A 118 -0.08 5.83 -17.35
CA ARG A 118 0.76 5.91 -16.14
C ARG A 118 2.24 6.11 -16.44
N SER A 119 2.80 5.29 -17.32
CA SER A 119 4.26 5.21 -17.56
C SER A 119 4.78 6.24 -18.55
N ARG A 120 3.91 6.74 -19.45
CA ARG A 120 4.33 7.61 -20.56
C ARG A 120 3.46 8.86 -20.73
N GLY A 121 2.39 9.02 -19.95
CA GLY A 121 1.43 10.12 -20.12
C GLY A 121 0.76 10.18 -21.50
N THR A 122 0.83 9.10 -22.30
CA THR A 122 0.33 9.12 -23.68
C THR A 122 -1.18 8.94 -23.68
N VAL A 123 -1.90 9.95 -24.16
CA VAL A 123 -3.35 9.89 -24.39
C VAL A 123 -3.61 9.36 -25.81
N PRO A 124 -4.52 8.39 -26.00
CA PRO A 124 -4.89 7.90 -27.33
C PRO A 124 -5.39 9.00 -28.27
N GLU A 125 -5.05 8.89 -29.54
CA GLU A 125 -5.65 9.71 -30.62
C GLU A 125 -7.02 9.11 -30.99
N ALA A 126 -7.96 9.17 -30.05
CA ALA A 126 -9.33 8.71 -30.18
C ALA A 126 -10.23 9.52 -29.22
N GLU A 127 -11.53 9.57 -29.49
CA GLU A 127 -12.53 10.23 -28.64
C GLU A 127 -12.50 9.65 -27.20
N PRO A 128 -12.06 10.40 -26.17
CA PRO A 128 -11.99 9.92 -24.79
C PRO A 128 -13.35 9.47 -24.26
N THR A 129 -14.42 10.08 -24.78
CA THR A 129 -15.83 9.79 -24.48
C THR A 129 -16.22 8.33 -24.71
N ARG A 130 -15.49 7.56 -25.53
CA ARG A 130 -15.71 6.12 -25.72
C ARG A 130 -15.58 5.30 -24.43
N LEU A 131 -14.83 5.79 -23.44
CA LEU A 131 -14.72 5.13 -22.13
C LEU A 131 -15.92 5.37 -21.21
N VAL A 132 -16.76 6.36 -21.48
CA VAL A 132 -17.84 6.76 -20.56
C VAL A 132 -18.78 5.60 -20.27
N GLY A 133 -19.12 4.79 -21.29
CA GLY A 133 -19.96 3.61 -21.11
C GLY A 133 -19.34 2.54 -20.21
N LEU A 134 -18.01 2.41 -20.20
CA LEU A 134 -17.30 1.41 -19.39
C LEU A 134 -17.14 1.82 -17.92
N LEU A 135 -17.34 3.11 -17.59
CA LEU A 135 -17.35 3.56 -16.20
C LEU A 135 -18.50 2.94 -15.40
N GLY A 136 -19.58 2.51 -16.07
CA GLY A 136 -20.72 1.83 -15.45
C GLY A 136 -20.83 0.35 -15.77
N ASP A 137 -19.77 -0.30 -16.27
CA ASP A 137 -19.81 -1.70 -16.69
C ASP A 137 -20.17 -2.64 -15.53
N ASP A 138 -20.93 -3.71 -15.80
CA ASP A 138 -21.31 -4.72 -14.81
C ASP A 138 -20.08 -5.47 -14.27
N ASP A 139 -19.05 -5.67 -15.10
CA ASP A 139 -17.79 -6.27 -14.70
C ASP A 139 -16.93 -5.28 -13.88
N PRO A 140 -16.69 -5.55 -12.58
CA PRO A 140 -15.89 -4.68 -11.73
C PRO A 140 -14.46 -4.44 -12.22
N ALA A 141 -13.84 -5.42 -12.90
CA ALA A 141 -12.48 -5.29 -13.40
C ALA A 141 -12.42 -4.30 -14.58
N VAL A 142 -13.37 -4.41 -15.51
CA VAL A 142 -13.51 -3.50 -16.66
C VAL A 142 -13.79 -2.08 -16.17
N ARG A 143 -14.75 -1.93 -15.27
CA ARG A 143 -15.10 -0.65 -14.65
C ARG A 143 -13.90 0.00 -13.97
N SER A 144 -13.17 -0.76 -13.16
CA SER A 144 -11.99 -0.28 -12.46
C SER A 144 -10.88 0.18 -13.40
N ALA A 145 -10.65 -0.55 -14.51
CA ALA A 145 -9.67 -0.15 -15.52
C ALA A 145 -10.10 1.16 -16.21
N ALA A 146 -11.37 1.30 -16.57
CA ALA A 146 -11.91 2.52 -17.20
C ALA A 146 -11.79 3.75 -16.29
N VAL A 147 -12.13 3.63 -15.01
CA VAL A 147 -12.02 4.72 -14.02
C VAL A 147 -10.56 5.16 -13.86
N ARG A 148 -9.62 4.22 -13.76
CA ARG A 148 -8.18 4.51 -13.69
C ARG A 148 -7.69 5.27 -14.93
N ILE A 149 -8.13 4.86 -16.12
CA ILE A 149 -7.77 5.56 -17.36
C ILE A 149 -8.32 7.00 -17.35
N ALA A 150 -9.59 7.18 -17.00
CA ALA A 150 -10.24 8.50 -16.96
C ALA A 150 -9.49 9.49 -16.06
N GLY A 151 -9.12 9.07 -14.85
CA GLY A 151 -8.34 9.90 -13.92
C GLY A 151 -6.94 10.24 -14.45
N ARG A 152 -6.29 9.34 -15.18
CA ARG A 152 -4.93 9.54 -15.71
C ARG A 152 -4.91 10.45 -16.95
N TRP A 153 -5.94 10.41 -17.78
CA TRP A 153 -6.07 11.31 -18.92
C TRP A 153 -6.45 12.73 -18.52
N ARG A 154 -7.03 12.90 -17.31
CA ARG A 154 -7.40 14.21 -16.75
C ARG A 154 -8.34 15.01 -17.64
N ASP A 155 -9.19 14.33 -18.41
CA ASP A 155 -10.12 14.98 -19.32
C ASP A 155 -11.41 15.38 -18.55
N PRO A 156 -11.82 16.67 -18.58
CA PRO A 156 -13.02 17.16 -17.89
C PRO A 156 -14.31 16.44 -18.29
N SER A 157 -14.37 15.84 -19.48
CA SER A 157 -15.56 15.10 -19.96
C SER A 157 -15.92 13.91 -19.08
N PHE A 158 -14.99 13.39 -18.28
CA PHE A 158 -15.24 12.31 -17.33
C PHE A 158 -15.81 12.74 -15.98
N VAL A 159 -15.78 14.03 -15.63
CA VAL A 159 -16.19 14.51 -14.30
C VAL A 159 -17.64 14.15 -13.99
N ALA A 160 -18.58 14.44 -14.90
CA ALA A 160 -20.00 14.16 -14.68
C ALA A 160 -20.32 12.64 -14.58
N PRO A 161 -19.80 11.77 -15.45
CA PRO A 161 -19.92 10.32 -15.29
C PRO A 161 -19.33 9.79 -13.97
N LEU A 162 -18.14 10.25 -13.59
CA LEU A 162 -17.49 9.83 -12.34
C LEU A 162 -18.27 10.32 -11.10
N ALA A 163 -18.77 11.56 -11.12
CA ALA A 163 -19.61 12.09 -10.06
C ALA A 163 -20.90 11.26 -9.88
N THR A 164 -21.50 10.83 -10.99
CA THR A 164 -22.68 9.95 -10.98
C THR A 164 -22.36 8.60 -10.34
N LEU A 165 -21.24 7.98 -10.73
CA LEU A 165 -20.76 6.72 -10.16
C LEU A 165 -20.53 6.82 -8.65
N VAL A 166 -19.90 7.91 -8.19
CA VAL A 166 -19.57 8.14 -6.78
C VAL A 166 -20.81 8.38 -5.94
N ALA A 167 -21.77 9.13 -6.47
CA ALA A 167 -23.01 9.49 -5.78
C ALA A 167 -24.03 8.35 -5.71
N ASP A 168 -23.96 7.35 -6.60
CA ASP A 168 -24.88 6.23 -6.61
C ASP A 168 -24.70 5.33 -5.36
N PRO A 169 -25.74 5.17 -4.51
CA PRO A 169 -25.69 4.29 -3.35
C PRO A 169 -25.50 2.81 -3.72
N ALA A 170 -25.85 2.39 -4.94
CA ALA A 170 -25.69 1.02 -5.41
C ALA A 170 -24.23 0.70 -5.81
N THR A 171 -23.41 1.72 -6.10
CA THR A 171 -21.99 1.54 -6.38
C THR A 171 -21.27 1.00 -5.15
N SER A 172 -20.43 -0.03 -5.32
CA SER A 172 -19.61 -0.55 -4.21
C SER A 172 -18.65 0.50 -3.65
N GLU A 173 -18.30 0.43 -2.36
CA GLU A 173 -17.35 1.36 -1.72
C GLU A 173 -16.00 1.41 -2.45
N ARG A 174 -15.52 0.27 -2.96
CA ARG A 174 -14.28 0.19 -3.74
C ARG A 174 -14.37 0.99 -5.04
N SER A 175 -15.42 0.76 -5.84
CA SER A 175 -15.58 1.49 -7.10
C SER A 175 -15.81 2.99 -6.87
N ALA A 176 -16.54 3.36 -5.82
CA ALA A 176 -16.72 4.76 -5.45
C ALA A 176 -15.38 5.42 -5.05
N ALA A 177 -14.54 4.72 -4.28
CA ALA A 177 -13.20 5.21 -3.93
C ALA A 177 -12.31 5.42 -5.16
N GLU A 178 -12.30 4.49 -6.11
CA GLU A 178 -11.58 4.64 -7.38
C GLU A 178 -12.09 5.85 -8.19
N GLY A 179 -13.41 6.08 -8.21
CA GLY A 179 -14.02 7.24 -8.86
C GLY A 179 -13.63 8.57 -8.20
N ILE A 180 -13.57 8.60 -6.87
CA ILE A 180 -13.09 9.75 -6.09
C ILE A 180 -11.62 10.04 -6.38
N GLU A 181 -10.76 9.01 -6.44
CA GLU A 181 -9.35 9.16 -6.80
C GLU A 181 -9.21 9.73 -8.22
N ALA A 182 -10.01 9.24 -9.17
CA ALA A 182 -10.02 9.73 -10.54
C ALA A 182 -10.46 11.21 -10.64
N LEU A 183 -11.50 11.62 -9.89
CA LEU A 183 -11.89 13.03 -9.79
C LEU A 183 -10.78 13.89 -9.20
N GLY A 184 -10.11 13.43 -8.13
CA GLY A 184 -8.97 14.11 -7.54
C GLY A 184 -7.80 14.27 -8.51
N ALA A 185 -7.56 13.26 -9.35
CA ALA A 185 -6.52 13.30 -10.37
C ALA A 185 -6.84 14.27 -11.52
N ILE A 186 -8.11 14.43 -11.90
CA ILE A 186 -8.57 15.45 -12.87
C ILE A 186 -8.36 16.85 -12.28
N GLY A 187 -8.82 17.08 -11.04
CA GLY A 187 -8.45 18.24 -10.23
C GLY A 187 -8.89 19.63 -10.74
N ASP A 188 -9.69 19.71 -11.80
CA ASP A 188 -10.23 20.98 -12.28
C ASP A 188 -11.36 21.51 -11.39
N ALA A 189 -11.86 22.72 -11.68
CA ALA A 189 -12.91 23.34 -10.87
C ALA A 189 -14.20 22.49 -10.77
N SER A 190 -14.56 21.76 -11.83
CA SER A 190 -15.74 20.90 -11.86
C SER A 190 -15.53 19.62 -11.05
N ALA A 191 -14.32 19.07 -11.06
CA ALA A 191 -13.94 17.92 -10.25
C ALA A 191 -13.90 18.29 -8.76
N ILE A 192 -13.36 19.47 -8.42
CA ILE A 192 -13.36 20.00 -7.05
C ILE A 192 -14.80 20.20 -6.55
N GLU A 193 -15.70 20.72 -7.39
CA GLU A 193 -17.12 20.85 -7.05
C GLU A 193 -17.77 19.48 -6.80
N ALA A 194 -17.54 18.50 -7.67
CA ALA A 194 -18.05 17.14 -7.52
C ALA A 194 -17.55 16.46 -6.23
N LEU A 195 -16.26 16.61 -5.90
CA LEU A 195 -15.66 16.09 -4.67
C LEU A 195 -16.23 16.80 -3.43
N THR A 196 -16.44 18.12 -3.51
CA THR A 196 -17.06 18.90 -2.42
C THR A 196 -18.50 18.43 -2.16
N ALA A 197 -19.26 18.13 -3.23
CA ALA A 197 -20.59 17.56 -3.11
C ALA A 197 -20.56 16.15 -2.48
N ALA A 198 -19.61 15.30 -2.89
CA ALA A 198 -19.45 13.96 -2.31
C ALA A 198 -19.05 13.99 -0.82
N MET A 199 -18.19 14.94 -0.42
CA MET A 199 -17.78 15.15 0.97
C MET A 199 -18.93 15.62 1.87
N ASN A 200 -19.78 16.51 1.37
CA ASN A 200 -20.86 17.13 2.15
C ASN A 200 -22.22 16.44 2.04
N GLY A 201 -22.39 15.56 1.05
CA GLY A 201 -23.66 14.90 0.74
C GLY A 201 -24.00 13.72 1.65
N ALA A 202 -25.01 12.95 1.24
CA ALA A 202 -25.50 11.77 1.95
C ALA A 202 -24.67 10.49 1.70
N ALA A 203 -23.43 10.65 1.23
CA ALA A 203 -22.53 9.53 0.97
C ALA A 203 -22.08 8.85 2.28
N SER A 204 -21.59 7.61 2.18
CA SER A 204 -21.06 6.88 3.33
C SER A 204 -19.90 7.67 3.99
N PRO A 205 -19.65 7.51 5.31
CA PRO A 205 -18.51 8.15 5.96
C PRO A 205 -17.16 7.84 5.29
N LYS A 206 -17.00 6.62 4.75
CA LYS A 206 -15.81 6.21 3.98
C LYS A 206 -15.67 7.04 2.69
N ARG A 207 -16.73 7.19 1.90
CA ARG A 207 -16.73 8.03 0.68
C ARG A 207 -16.47 9.49 0.99
N ARG A 208 -17.09 10.02 2.06
CA ARG A 208 -16.89 11.41 2.48
C ARG A 208 -15.43 11.67 2.88
N THR A 209 -14.83 10.75 3.62
CA THR A 209 -13.40 10.81 4.01
C THR A 209 -12.48 10.73 2.78
N ALA A 210 -12.76 9.81 1.84
CA ALA A 210 -12.01 9.71 0.60
C ALA A 210 -12.12 10.98 -0.25
N ALA A 211 -13.31 11.58 -0.35
CA ALA A 211 -13.53 12.83 -1.08
C ALA A 211 -12.77 14.00 -0.44
N ALA A 212 -12.77 14.10 0.89
CA ALA A 212 -11.97 15.07 1.64
C ALA A 212 -10.46 14.90 1.36
N ALA A 213 -9.94 13.67 1.36
CA ALA A 213 -8.55 13.39 1.02
C ALA A 213 -8.22 13.79 -0.44
N ALA A 214 -9.10 13.51 -1.40
CA ALA A 214 -8.92 13.92 -2.79
C ALA A 214 -8.94 15.45 -2.97
N LEU A 215 -9.76 16.18 -2.20
CA LEU A 215 -9.75 17.65 -2.18
C LEU A 215 -8.41 18.20 -1.68
N VAL A 216 -7.82 17.62 -0.63
CA VAL A 216 -6.46 17.99 -0.19
C VAL A 216 -5.43 17.71 -1.29
N ALA A 217 -5.53 16.56 -1.95
CA ALA A 217 -4.61 16.15 -3.01
C ALA A 217 -4.64 17.10 -4.23
N SER A 218 -5.76 17.77 -4.49
CA SER A 218 -5.90 18.76 -5.57
C SER A 218 -4.96 19.97 -5.41
N GLY A 219 -4.52 20.25 -4.18
CA GLY A 219 -3.67 21.39 -3.84
C GLY A 219 -4.44 22.68 -3.54
N ASP A 220 -5.72 22.78 -3.92
CA ASP A 220 -6.55 23.99 -3.68
C ASP A 220 -6.69 24.29 -2.19
N GLU A 221 -6.49 25.56 -1.82
CA GLU A 221 -6.44 25.99 -0.42
C GLU A 221 -7.79 26.00 0.27
N ALA A 222 -8.82 26.47 -0.41
CA ALA A 222 -10.17 26.49 0.12
C ALA A 222 -10.72 25.05 0.27
N ALA A 223 -10.47 24.19 -0.72
CA ALA A 223 -10.83 22.78 -0.70
C ALA A 223 -10.13 22.03 0.43
N SER A 224 -8.82 22.26 0.61
CA SER A 224 -8.04 21.64 1.69
C SER A 224 -8.54 22.06 3.07
N LEU A 225 -8.91 23.33 3.23
CA LEU A 225 -9.48 23.84 4.47
C LEU A 225 -10.85 23.23 4.77
N ALA A 226 -11.73 23.16 3.77
CA ALA A 226 -13.05 22.55 3.90
C ALA A 226 -12.95 21.05 4.26
N ALA A 227 -12.01 20.33 3.64
CA ALA A 227 -11.72 18.93 3.96
C ALA A 227 -11.26 18.76 5.42
N LEU A 228 -10.40 19.66 5.91
CA LEU A 228 -9.96 19.64 7.30
C LEU A 228 -11.10 19.97 8.28
N ASP A 229 -11.95 20.95 7.95
CA ASP A 229 -13.11 21.31 8.77
C ASP A 229 -14.08 20.12 8.93
N VAL A 230 -14.33 19.37 7.85
CA VAL A 230 -15.16 18.15 7.90
C VAL A 230 -14.49 17.05 8.75
N ALA A 231 -13.18 16.87 8.61
CA ALA A 231 -12.42 15.88 9.37
C ALA A 231 -12.34 16.18 10.87
N LEU A 232 -12.38 17.45 11.26
CA LEU A 232 -12.34 17.90 12.65
C LEU A 232 -13.75 18.15 13.25
N GLY A 233 -14.80 18.03 12.46
CA GLY A 233 -16.18 18.27 12.89
C GLY A 233 -16.70 17.26 13.92
N ASP A 234 -17.93 17.48 14.37
CA ASP A 234 -18.57 16.67 15.42
C ASP A 234 -18.95 15.25 14.99
N ASP A 235 -18.98 14.98 13.68
CA ASP A 235 -19.32 13.66 13.13
C ASP A 235 -18.19 12.65 13.35
N ARG A 236 -18.32 11.84 14.40
CA ARG A 236 -17.35 10.81 14.81
C ARG A 236 -17.27 9.62 13.84
N SER A 237 -18.15 9.53 12.84
CA SER A 237 -18.04 8.50 11.79
C SER A 237 -16.96 8.82 10.76
N ILE A 238 -16.50 10.08 10.70
CA ILE A 238 -15.42 10.52 9.81
C ILE A 238 -14.08 10.35 10.55
N ASP A 239 -13.14 9.62 9.96
CA ASP A 239 -11.79 9.45 10.50
C ASP A 239 -10.86 10.52 9.88
N PRO A 240 -10.18 11.36 10.69
CA PRO A 240 -9.30 12.39 10.16
C PRO A 240 -8.01 11.83 9.53
N ALA A 241 -7.68 10.55 9.74
CA ALA A 241 -6.45 9.94 9.26
C ALA A 241 -6.26 10.10 7.75
N GLY A 242 -7.28 9.84 6.94
CA GLY A 242 -7.18 9.94 5.48
C GLY A 242 -6.88 11.36 4.99
N VAL A 243 -7.43 12.38 5.66
CA VAL A 243 -7.16 13.79 5.35
C VAL A 243 -5.73 14.17 5.75
N VAL A 244 -5.27 13.73 6.93
CA VAL A 244 -3.87 13.92 7.37
C VAL A 244 -2.89 13.29 6.39
N GLN A 245 -3.14 12.05 5.97
CA GLN A 245 -2.29 11.35 5.01
C GLN A 245 -2.21 12.07 3.68
N ALA A 246 -3.33 12.62 3.19
CA ALA A 246 -3.37 13.39 1.96
C ALA A 246 -2.52 14.68 2.03
N PHE A 247 -2.50 15.37 3.19
CA PHE A 247 -1.58 16.49 3.38
C PHE A 247 -0.13 15.99 3.32
N LEU A 248 0.20 14.95 4.08
CA LEU A 248 1.57 14.45 4.22
C LEU A 248 2.12 13.85 2.93
N ALA A 249 1.28 13.38 2.01
CA ALA A 249 1.70 12.87 0.70
C ALA A 249 2.34 13.94 -0.21
N ARG A 250 2.21 15.24 0.11
CA ARG A 250 2.73 16.35 -0.69
C ARG A 250 3.92 17.05 -0.05
N GLN A 251 4.80 17.60 -0.87
CA GLN A 251 5.86 18.50 -0.42
C GLN A 251 5.28 19.68 0.39
N GLY A 252 5.88 19.99 1.54
CA GLY A 252 5.41 21.06 2.45
C GLY A 252 4.09 20.76 3.16
N GLY A 253 3.55 19.54 3.02
CA GLY A 253 2.24 19.17 3.54
C GLY A 253 2.14 19.16 5.06
N ALA A 254 3.20 18.77 5.77
CA ALA A 254 3.24 18.76 7.22
C ALA A 254 3.20 20.19 7.79
N GLU A 255 3.99 21.09 7.22
CA GLU A 255 4.02 22.51 7.58
C GLU A 255 2.69 23.19 7.27
N ARG A 256 2.10 22.87 6.10
CA ARG A 256 0.77 23.37 5.72
C ARG A 256 -0.30 22.89 6.69
N LEU A 257 -0.33 21.60 7.01
CA LEU A 257 -1.28 21.05 7.97
C LEU A 257 -1.09 21.70 9.35
N ALA A 258 0.14 21.77 9.87
CA ALA A 258 0.42 22.43 11.13
C ALA A 258 -0.04 23.90 11.14
N SER A 259 0.18 24.63 10.06
CA SER A 259 -0.29 26.02 9.88
C SER A 259 -1.82 26.12 9.88
N LEU A 260 -2.52 25.21 9.19
CA LEU A 260 -3.99 25.18 9.14
C LEU A 260 -4.60 24.79 10.49
N LEU A 261 -3.92 23.93 11.25
CA LEU A 261 -4.32 23.55 12.61
C LEU A 261 -4.14 24.70 13.60
N GLY A 262 -3.20 25.63 13.36
CA GLY A 262 -3.06 26.93 14.04
C GLY A 262 -3.40 26.88 15.53
N ASP A 263 -4.37 27.68 15.98
CA ASP A 263 -4.95 27.62 17.34
C ASP A 263 -6.31 26.90 17.37
N ARG A 264 -6.65 26.11 16.34
CA ARG A 264 -7.93 25.41 16.28
C ARG A 264 -8.07 24.45 17.45
N ALA A 265 -9.25 24.44 18.07
CA ALA A 265 -9.59 23.44 19.06
C ALA A 265 -9.65 22.06 18.38
N ILE A 266 -8.84 21.13 18.88
CA ILE A 266 -8.88 19.72 18.50
C ILE A 266 -9.03 18.97 19.81
N ASP A 267 -10.06 18.16 19.92
CA ASP A 267 -10.21 17.28 21.07
C ASP A 267 -9.14 16.19 21.07
N ALA A 268 -8.87 15.63 22.26
CA ALA A 268 -7.78 14.67 22.43
C ALA A 268 -7.93 13.43 21.53
N GLU A 269 -9.16 12.94 21.33
CA GLU A 269 -9.44 11.77 20.50
C GLU A 269 -9.11 12.05 19.02
N ARG A 270 -9.52 13.20 18.48
CA ARG A 270 -9.18 13.63 17.12
C ARG A 270 -7.67 13.74 16.93
N ALA A 271 -6.97 14.35 17.89
CA ALA A 271 -5.51 14.48 17.82
C ALA A 271 -4.81 13.11 17.83
N GLN A 272 -5.30 12.15 18.61
CA GLN A 272 -4.81 10.76 18.60
C GLN A 272 -5.05 10.06 17.25
N LEU A 273 -6.22 10.24 16.64
CA LEU A 273 -6.52 9.69 15.30
C LEU A 273 -5.62 10.31 14.22
N MET A 274 -5.32 11.60 14.32
CA MET A 274 -4.39 12.27 13.41
C MET A 274 -2.96 11.74 13.56
N LEU A 275 -2.47 11.55 14.80
CA LEU A 275 -1.18 10.89 15.06
C LEU A 275 -1.15 9.49 14.46
N ARG A 276 -2.20 8.70 14.68
CA ARG A 276 -2.33 7.36 14.11
C ARG A 276 -2.27 7.38 12.59
N GLY A 277 -2.99 8.29 11.94
CA GLY A 277 -3.00 8.43 10.48
C GLY A 277 -1.64 8.82 9.90
N MET A 278 -0.90 9.68 10.61
CA MET A 278 0.48 10.03 10.26
C MET A 278 1.43 8.84 10.42
N TYR A 279 1.32 8.10 11.53
CA TYR A 279 2.16 6.95 11.82
C TYR A 279 1.91 5.76 10.90
N SER A 280 0.67 5.53 10.48
CA SER A 280 0.33 4.41 9.60
C SER A 280 1.00 4.49 8.24
N ILE A 281 1.38 5.70 7.79
CA ILE A 281 2.11 5.94 6.54
C ILE A 281 3.61 6.17 6.77
N GLY A 282 4.11 5.84 7.97
CA GLY A 282 5.52 5.95 8.33
C GLY A 282 6.05 7.37 8.50
N ARG A 283 5.17 8.35 8.77
CA ARG A 283 5.55 9.76 8.94
C ARG A 283 5.71 10.11 10.42
N SER A 284 6.65 10.99 10.74
CA SER A 284 6.95 11.44 12.11
C SER A 284 7.51 12.87 12.09
N ASP A 285 6.82 13.77 11.40
CA ASP A 285 7.23 15.16 11.24
C ASP A 285 7.21 15.89 12.59
N ALA A 286 8.39 16.26 13.12
CA ALA A 286 8.58 16.69 14.50
C ALA A 286 7.60 17.78 14.96
N ALA A 287 7.39 18.84 14.16
CA ALA A 287 6.47 19.92 14.52
C ALA A 287 5.01 19.45 14.66
N LEU A 288 4.58 18.52 13.80
CA LEU A 288 3.22 17.98 13.82
C LEU A 288 3.05 16.93 14.94
N VAL A 289 4.07 16.10 15.16
CA VAL A 289 4.12 15.17 16.31
C VAL A 289 3.96 15.94 17.61
N THR A 290 4.78 16.97 17.84
CA THR A 290 4.72 17.77 19.06
C THR A 290 3.35 18.41 19.24
N LEU A 291 2.83 19.08 18.20
CA LEU A 291 1.52 19.74 18.24
C LEU A 291 0.38 18.78 18.56
N LEU A 292 0.32 17.64 17.87
CA LEU A 292 -0.77 16.68 18.05
C LEU A 292 -0.63 15.91 19.37
N THR A 293 0.59 15.63 19.84
CA THR A 293 0.84 14.99 21.14
C THR A 293 0.35 15.87 22.28
N GLU A 294 0.68 17.17 22.25
CA GLU A 294 0.16 18.14 23.22
C GLU A 294 -1.38 18.18 23.23
N ARG A 295 -2.00 18.27 22.05
CA ARG A 295 -3.48 18.31 21.92
C ARG A 295 -4.16 17.01 22.29
N ALA A 296 -3.48 15.89 22.07
CA ALA A 296 -3.94 14.58 22.48
C ALA A 296 -3.88 14.38 24.01
N GLY A 297 -3.30 15.33 24.76
CA GLY A 297 -3.13 15.23 26.21
C GLY A 297 -2.12 14.16 26.61
N LEU A 298 -1.16 13.91 25.71
CA LEU A 298 -0.19 12.84 25.80
C LEU A 298 1.11 13.39 26.39
N GLU A 299 1.54 12.88 27.55
CA GLU A 299 2.84 13.25 28.14
C GLU A 299 4.00 12.78 27.26
N ASP A 300 5.13 13.50 27.38
CA ASP A 300 6.26 13.45 26.45
C ASP A 300 6.76 12.02 26.19
N ALA A 301 6.43 11.51 24.99
CA ALA A 301 6.79 10.20 24.48
C ALA A 301 8.32 9.95 24.45
N ASP A 302 9.09 11.03 24.38
CA ASP A 302 10.55 11.01 24.25
C ASP A 302 11.26 11.20 25.61
N ALA A 303 10.54 11.11 26.73
CA ALA A 303 11.13 11.31 28.05
C ALA A 303 12.30 10.34 28.31
N ASP A 304 13.50 10.88 28.52
CA ASP A 304 14.66 10.10 28.95
C ASP A 304 14.38 9.48 30.33
N TRP A 305 14.12 8.17 30.36
CA TRP A 305 13.94 7.45 31.62
C TRP A 305 15.27 7.34 32.35
N SER A 306 15.28 7.70 33.64
CA SER A 306 16.45 7.46 34.48
C SER A 306 16.74 5.96 34.57
N ALA A 307 18.00 5.59 34.84
CA ALA A 307 18.38 4.20 35.07
C ALA A 307 17.58 3.55 36.21
N GLU A 308 17.21 4.33 37.23
CA GLU A 308 16.35 3.90 38.35
C GLU A 308 14.94 3.57 37.87
N LYS A 309 14.29 4.48 37.13
CA LYS A 309 12.94 4.25 36.56
C LYS A 309 12.93 3.04 35.61
N MET A 310 13.99 2.85 34.83
CA MET A 310 14.15 1.69 33.96
C MET A 310 14.20 0.39 34.78
N ALA A 311 15.06 0.32 35.80
CA ALA A 311 15.19 -0.85 36.65
C ALA A 311 13.90 -1.20 37.41
N GLU A 312 13.20 -0.19 37.93
CA GLU A 312 11.89 -0.34 38.57
C GLU A 312 10.86 -0.89 37.57
N THR A 313 10.84 -0.37 36.35
CA THR A 313 9.90 -0.80 35.31
C THR A 313 10.18 -2.23 34.87
N VAL A 314 11.43 -2.60 34.63
CA VAL A 314 11.82 -3.99 34.30
C VAL A 314 11.39 -4.96 35.40
N THR A 315 11.57 -4.58 36.67
CA THR A 315 11.14 -5.40 37.82
C THR A 315 9.61 -5.54 37.85
N ARG A 316 8.89 -4.44 37.69
CA ARG A 316 7.42 -4.42 37.65
C ARG A 316 6.85 -5.29 36.54
N ILE A 317 7.44 -5.22 35.33
CA ILE A 317 7.04 -6.06 34.18
C ILE A 317 7.27 -7.54 34.49
N ALA A 318 8.41 -7.89 35.09
CA ALA A 318 8.70 -9.27 35.46
C ALA A 318 7.71 -9.83 36.51
N GLU A 319 7.18 -8.99 37.40
CA GLU A 319 6.23 -9.39 38.44
C GLU A 319 4.75 -9.41 37.98
N ARG A 320 4.37 -8.51 37.07
CA ARG A 320 2.96 -8.21 36.76
C ARG A 320 2.57 -8.32 35.29
N GLY A 321 3.54 -8.29 34.38
CA GLY A 321 3.28 -8.36 32.95
C GLY A 321 2.72 -9.72 32.54
N ASP A 322 1.76 -9.70 31.63
CA ASP A 322 1.08 -10.88 31.10
C ASP A 322 1.26 -10.96 29.58
N ALA A 323 1.97 -12.00 29.14
CA ALA A 323 2.27 -12.19 27.72
C ALA A 323 1.03 -12.46 26.86
N ALA A 324 -0.04 -13.06 27.40
CA ALA A 324 -1.26 -13.32 26.65
C ALA A 324 -2.05 -12.04 26.41
N ARG A 325 -2.13 -11.16 27.43
CA ARG A 325 -2.68 -9.81 27.23
C ARG A 325 -1.79 -8.96 26.33
N GLY A 326 -0.47 -9.10 26.45
CA GLY A 326 0.50 -8.39 25.63
C GLY A 326 0.42 -8.74 24.15
N GLU A 327 0.14 -10.01 23.84
CA GLU A 327 -0.16 -10.43 22.48
C GLU A 327 -1.39 -9.69 21.96
N LEU A 328 -2.48 -9.60 22.72
CA LEU A 328 -3.66 -8.84 22.30
C LEU A 328 -3.34 -7.36 22.04
N VAL A 329 -2.45 -6.75 22.84
CA VAL A 329 -1.95 -5.38 22.60
C VAL A 329 -1.20 -5.30 21.27
N PHE A 330 -0.25 -6.19 21.02
CA PHE A 330 0.50 -6.25 19.75
C PHE A 330 -0.42 -6.38 18.51
N ARG A 331 -1.53 -7.10 18.67
CA ARG A 331 -2.54 -7.34 17.63
C ARG A 331 -3.46 -6.14 17.36
N ARG A 332 -3.47 -5.12 18.23
CA ARG A 332 -4.39 -4.00 18.08
C ARG A 332 -4.09 -3.22 16.79
N ARG A 333 -5.15 -2.96 16.03
CA ARG A 333 -5.08 -2.23 14.75
C ARG A 333 -4.54 -0.81 14.89
N ASP A 334 -4.74 -0.18 16.04
CA ASP A 334 -4.29 1.20 16.28
C ASP A 334 -2.80 1.32 16.65
N LEU A 335 -2.15 0.23 17.06
CA LEU A 335 -0.70 0.18 17.28
C LEU A 335 0.07 -0.27 16.03
N THR A 336 -0.60 -0.89 15.07
CA THR A 336 -0.05 -1.24 13.74
C THR A 336 1.18 -2.17 13.74
N CYS A 337 1.50 -2.83 14.86
CA CYS A 337 2.72 -3.65 14.97
C CYS A 337 2.79 -4.73 13.89
N PHE A 338 1.68 -5.43 13.61
CA PHE A 338 1.59 -6.43 12.55
C PHE A 338 1.69 -5.89 11.12
N ASN A 339 1.50 -4.58 10.89
CA ASN A 339 1.71 -4.00 9.56
C ASN A 339 3.19 -4.00 9.20
N CYS A 340 4.06 -3.86 10.21
CA CYS A 340 5.50 -3.76 10.01
C CYS A 340 6.27 -5.03 10.38
N HIS A 341 5.88 -5.70 11.46
CA HIS A 341 6.59 -6.85 12.03
C HIS A 341 5.88 -8.17 11.79
N ALA A 342 6.67 -9.19 11.49
CA ALA A 342 6.21 -10.57 11.41
C ALA A 342 6.40 -11.31 12.74
N LEU A 343 5.50 -12.25 13.00
CA LEU A 343 5.59 -13.29 14.02
C LEU A 343 5.33 -14.63 13.35
N SER A 344 6.29 -15.54 13.44
CA SER A 344 6.31 -16.84 12.75
C SER A 344 5.99 -16.70 11.26
N GLY A 345 6.64 -15.76 10.58
CA GLY A 345 6.39 -15.45 9.17
C GLY A 345 5.09 -14.70 8.88
N ALA A 346 4.19 -14.51 9.86
CA ALA A 346 2.93 -13.78 9.70
C ALA A 346 3.03 -12.32 10.17
N GLY A 347 2.77 -11.40 9.25
CA GLY A 347 2.76 -9.96 9.50
C GLY A 347 3.50 -9.21 8.41
N GLY A 348 3.89 -7.99 8.74
CA GLY A 348 4.68 -7.12 7.88
C GLY A 348 6.11 -7.62 7.71
N ALA A 349 6.68 -7.32 6.55
CA ALA A 349 8.10 -7.49 6.27
C ALA A 349 8.75 -6.13 5.99
N ILE A 350 8.43 -5.16 6.85
CA ILE A 350 9.02 -3.82 6.85
C ILE A 350 10.06 -3.73 7.95
N GLY A 351 9.67 -4.11 9.16
CA GLY A 351 10.55 -4.32 10.29
C GLY A 351 11.07 -5.77 10.37
N PRO A 352 11.95 -6.06 11.34
CA PRO A 352 12.42 -7.41 11.61
C PRO A 352 11.28 -8.33 12.04
N ASP A 353 11.44 -9.62 11.71
CA ASP A 353 10.65 -10.69 12.34
C ASP A 353 11.00 -10.77 13.83
N LEU A 354 9.96 -10.67 14.67
CA LEU A 354 10.10 -10.61 16.12
C LEU A 354 9.98 -11.97 16.82
N SER A 355 9.78 -13.07 16.08
CA SER A 355 9.55 -14.41 16.63
C SER A 355 10.59 -14.87 17.65
N ALA A 356 11.83 -14.39 17.52
CA ALA A 356 12.94 -14.75 18.39
C ALA A 356 13.48 -13.56 19.21
N VAL A 357 12.78 -12.43 19.25
CA VAL A 357 13.31 -11.19 19.83
C VAL A 357 13.59 -11.32 21.33
N GLY A 358 12.77 -12.07 22.07
CA GLY A 358 12.96 -12.32 23.50
C GLY A 358 14.19 -13.16 23.84
N ASN A 359 14.76 -13.89 22.87
CA ASN A 359 16.04 -14.60 23.04
C ASN A 359 17.26 -13.68 22.90
N SER A 360 17.16 -12.64 22.08
CA SER A 360 18.28 -11.75 21.74
C SER A 360 18.27 -10.42 22.47
N SER A 361 17.11 -10.01 22.99
CA SER A 361 16.88 -8.65 23.50
C SER A 361 16.41 -8.67 24.96
N PRO A 362 17.16 -8.05 25.88
CA PRO A 362 16.71 -7.91 27.27
C PRO A 362 15.55 -6.89 27.39
N PRO A 363 14.77 -6.93 28.49
CA PRO A 363 13.58 -6.08 28.65
C PRO A 363 13.85 -4.58 28.56
N ASP A 364 14.97 -4.09 29.09
CA ASP A 364 15.39 -2.69 29.01
C ASP A 364 15.66 -2.25 27.56
N TYR A 365 16.26 -3.12 26.74
CA TYR A 365 16.39 -2.88 25.30
C TYR A 365 15.01 -2.81 24.62
N LEU A 366 14.09 -3.73 24.93
CA LEU A 366 12.74 -3.74 24.35
C LEU A 366 11.95 -2.46 24.71
N ILE A 367 12.07 -2.01 25.97
CA ILE A 367 11.47 -0.75 26.43
C ILE A 367 12.06 0.42 25.65
N ASN A 368 13.39 0.51 25.56
CA ASN A 368 14.05 1.60 24.83
C ASN A 368 13.71 1.58 23.34
N ALA A 369 13.61 0.42 22.70
CA ALA A 369 13.23 0.33 21.30
C ALA A 369 11.80 0.87 21.03
N LEU A 370 10.88 0.71 21.98
CA LEU A 370 9.51 1.25 21.90
C LEU A 370 9.42 2.74 22.23
N LEU A 371 10.23 3.22 23.19
CA LEU A 371 10.29 4.64 23.54
C LEU A 371 11.08 5.46 22.53
N ARG A 372 12.12 4.88 21.93
CA ARG A 372 13.12 5.55 21.09
C ARG A 372 13.42 4.75 19.82
N PRO A 373 12.43 4.58 18.93
CA PRO A 373 12.56 3.74 17.74
C PRO A 373 13.64 4.19 16.74
N GLU A 374 14.10 5.43 16.83
CA GLU A 374 15.13 6.00 15.95
C GLU A 374 16.57 5.82 16.47
N GLN A 375 16.75 5.46 17.74
CA GLN A 375 18.08 5.45 18.36
C GLN A 375 18.99 4.38 17.76
N ASP A 376 18.46 3.18 17.53
CA ASP A 376 19.22 2.00 17.12
C ASP A 376 18.61 1.32 15.87
N VAL A 377 18.54 2.06 14.75
CA VAL A 377 18.05 1.53 13.47
C VAL A 377 19.17 0.85 12.69
N LYS A 378 19.03 -0.46 12.46
CA LYS A 378 19.94 -1.20 11.57
C LYS A 378 19.78 -0.71 10.13
N GLU A 379 20.87 -0.70 9.37
CA GLU A 379 20.94 -0.17 8.00
C GLU A 379 19.83 -0.73 7.08
N VAL A 380 19.55 -2.03 7.16
CA VAL A 380 18.51 -2.70 6.37
C VAL A 380 17.08 -2.26 6.67
N TYR A 381 16.85 -1.52 7.76
CA TYR A 381 15.56 -0.97 8.16
C TYR A 381 15.55 0.56 8.17
N ARG A 382 16.60 1.21 7.65
CA ARG A 382 16.64 2.66 7.52
C ARG A 382 15.60 3.12 6.51
N MET A 383 14.82 4.10 6.95
CA MET A 383 13.81 4.73 6.13
C MET A 383 14.43 5.83 5.27
N TYR A 384 13.95 5.95 4.05
CA TYR A 384 14.28 7.02 3.12
C TYR A 384 13.00 7.72 2.67
N ARG A 385 13.13 9.03 2.43
CA ARG A 385 12.11 9.89 1.85
C ARG A 385 12.61 10.37 0.50
N VAL A 386 11.90 10.00 -0.54
CA VAL A 386 12.11 10.49 -1.90
C VAL A 386 11.07 11.56 -2.18
N LEU A 387 11.53 12.75 -2.52
CA LEU A 387 10.73 13.77 -3.18
C LEU A 387 10.92 13.61 -4.68
N THR A 388 9.83 13.41 -5.41
CA THR A 388 9.88 13.36 -6.88
C THR A 388 9.77 14.76 -7.47
N ILE A 389 10.21 14.92 -8.73
CA ILE A 389 10.08 16.17 -9.52
C ILE A 389 8.62 16.64 -9.69
N ASP A 390 7.66 15.72 -9.51
CA ASP A 390 6.22 16.01 -9.53
C ASP A 390 5.70 16.51 -8.16
N GLY A 391 6.59 16.66 -7.18
CA GLY A 391 6.27 17.10 -5.82
C GLY A 391 5.61 16.02 -4.94
N LEU A 392 5.67 14.75 -5.35
CA LEU A 392 5.17 13.62 -4.56
C LEU A 392 6.25 13.19 -3.56
N LEU A 393 5.83 12.92 -2.32
CA LEU A 393 6.72 12.40 -1.29
C LEU A 393 6.44 10.92 -1.03
N VAL A 394 7.43 10.08 -1.29
CA VAL A 394 7.38 8.64 -1.01
C VAL A 394 8.33 8.33 0.14
N ALA A 395 7.83 7.69 1.20
CA ALA A 395 8.62 7.27 2.35
C ALA A 395 8.60 5.75 2.48
N GLY A 396 9.76 5.13 2.77
CA GLY A 396 9.84 3.69 2.94
C GLY A 396 11.24 3.17 3.22
N VAL A 397 11.35 1.86 3.50
CA VAL A 397 12.64 1.17 3.62
C VAL A 397 13.21 0.94 2.22
N LYS A 398 14.50 1.22 2.04
CA LYS A 398 15.19 0.97 0.77
C LYS A 398 15.48 -0.52 0.60
N LEU A 399 14.87 -1.15 -0.40
CA LEU A 399 15.09 -2.54 -0.76
C LEU A 399 16.31 -2.71 -1.68
N SER A 400 16.43 -1.81 -2.66
CA SER A 400 17.54 -1.81 -3.62
C SER A 400 17.69 -0.43 -4.26
N GLU A 401 18.87 -0.16 -4.82
CA GLU A 401 19.19 1.05 -5.55
C GLU A 401 20.20 0.70 -6.64
N ASP A 402 19.94 1.17 -7.86
CA ASP A 402 20.86 1.07 -9.00
C ASP A 402 20.87 2.40 -9.80
N ASP A 403 21.66 2.43 -10.88
CA ASP A 403 21.82 3.61 -11.74
C ASP A 403 20.54 4.04 -12.47
N GLN A 404 19.47 3.22 -12.43
CA GLN A 404 18.20 3.49 -13.10
C GLN A 404 17.10 3.84 -12.12
N SER A 405 17.07 3.21 -10.94
CA SER A 405 15.97 3.36 -9.99
C SER A 405 16.36 3.10 -8.54
N ILE A 406 15.56 3.70 -7.64
CA ILE A 406 15.49 3.31 -6.23
C ILE A 406 14.19 2.53 -5.99
N VAL A 407 14.28 1.46 -5.21
CA VAL A 407 13.14 0.64 -4.82
C VAL A 407 12.89 0.81 -3.33
N LEU A 408 11.77 1.45 -3.00
CA LEU A 408 11.32 1.64 -1.62
C LEU A 408 10.13 0.74 -1.30
N LYS A 409 10.02 0.29 -0.06
CA LYS A 409 8.83 -0.37 0.48
C LYS A 409 8.22 0.49 1.57
N ASP A 410 7.00 0.97 1.35
CA ASP A 410 6.30 1.85 2.29
C ASP A 410 5.76 1.11 3.51
N ALA A 411 5.17 1.85 4.45
CA ALA A 411 4.62 1.31 5.70
C ALA A 411 3.42 0.37 5.46
N GLU A 412 2.75 0.49 4.31
CA GLU A 412 1.67 -0.38 3.86
C GLU A 412 2.17 -1.67 3.20
N GLY A 413 3.48 -1.81 3.00
CA GLY A 413 4.08 -2.98 2.35
C GLY A 413 4.13 -2.89 0.82
N LYS A 414 3.68 -1.79 0.22
CA LYS A 414 3.71 -1.56 -1.22
C LYS A 414 5.12 -1.16 -1.65
N THR A 415 5.54 -1.74 -2.76
CA THR A 415 6.83 -1.44 -3.38
C THR A 415 6.68 -0.32 -4.40
N HIS A 416 7.51 0.70 -4.27
CA HIS A 416 7.62 1.83 -5.19
C HIS A 416 8.96 1.75 -5.90
N VAL A 417 8.91 1.67 -7.22
CA VAL A 417 10.09 1.77 -8.08
C VAL A 417 10.11 3.19 -8.62
N ILE A 418 11.09 3.98 -8.23
CA ILE A 418 11.20 5.39 -8.58
C ILE A 418 12.44 5.56 -9.46
N PRO A 419 12.29 5.98 -10.73
CA PRO A 419 13.42 6.26 -11.61
C PRO A 419 14.33 7.34 -11.04
N GLN A 420 15.65 7.19 -11.17
CA GLN A 420 16.63 8.17 -10.69
C GLN A 420 16.41 9.56 -11.30
N GLU A 421 15.92 9.64 -12.53
CA GLU A 421 15.60 10.89 -13.23
C GLU A 421 14.39 11.63 -12.65
N ASP A 422 13.51 10.92 -11.94
CA ASP A 422 12.31 11.48 -11.33
C ASP A 422 12.55 11.94 -9.87
N ILE A 423 13.75 11.73 -9.32
CA ILE A 423 14.10 12.10 -7.95
C ILE A 423 14.59 13.55 -7.91
N GLU A 424 13.87 14.40 -7.17
CA GLU A 424 14.30 15.76 -6.86
C GLU A 424 15.20 15.79 -5.61
N ASP A 425 14.81 15.06 -4.56
CA ASP A 425 15.56 14.97 -3.30
C ASP A 425 15.41 13.58 -2.66
N LEU A 426 16.45 13.15 -1.94
CA LEU A 426 16.51 11.89 -1.21
C LEU A 426 17.09 12.14 0.18
N VAL A 427 16.25 11.97 1.20
CA VAL A 427 16.62 12.22 2.59
C VAL A 427 16.48 10.94 3.41
N GLU A 428 17.49 10.64 4.23
CA GLU A 428 17.39 9.56 5.21
C GLU A 428 16.49 10.00 6.39
N GLY A 429 15.44 9.22 6.67
CA GLY A 429 14.38 9.56 7.60
C GLY A 429 14.39 8.79 8.93
N GLY A 430 15.46 8.03 9.23
CA GLY A 430 15.57 7.28 10.49
C GLY A 430 14.78 5.96 10.46
N SER A 431 13.78 5.82 11.34
CA SER A 431 12.97 4.61 11.51
C SER A 431 11.56 4.80 10.95
N LEU A 432 10.96 3.74 10.40
CA LEU A 432 9.52 3.70 10.13
C LEU A 432 8.69 3.40 11.39
N MET A 433 9.33 2.90 12.46
CA MET A 433 8.62 2.64 13.71
C MET A 433 8.24 3.97 14.38
N PRO A 434 6.94 4.20 14.65
CA PRO A 434 6.46 5.49 15.14
C PRO A 434 6.99 5.90 16.50
N ARG A 435 7.25 7.21 16.68
CA ARG A 435 7.47 7.78 18.01
C ARG A 435 6.18 7.78 18.84
N GLY A 436 6.30 7.72 20.16
CA GLY A 436 5.15 7.87 21.06
C GLY A 436 4.11 6.76 21.02
N LEU A 437 4.47 5.56 20.54
CA LEU A 437 3.61 4.38 20.64
C LEU A 437 3.16 4.11 22.07
N LYS A 438 4.04 4.33 23.07
CA LYS A 438 3.71 4.18 24.51
C LYS A 438 2.46 4.95 24.91
N VAL A 439 2.16 6.04 24.21
CA VAL A 439 1.08 6.92 24.62
C VAL A 439 -0.29 6.48 24.07
N LEU A 440 -0.30 5.55 23.11
CA LEU A 440 -1.52 4.89 22.63
C LEU A 440 -1.94 3.70 23.53
N MET A 441 -1.26 3.51 24.67
CA MET A 441 -1.46 2.40 25.58
C MET A 441 -1.34 2.82 27.05
N THR A 442 -2.10 2.16 27.91
CA THR A 442 -1.95 2.29 29.36
C THR A 442 -0.60 1.74 29.83
N ASP A 443 -0.22 2.02 31.08
CA ASP A 443 1.00 1.42 31.65
C ASP A 443 0.90 -0.09 31.83
N ALA A 444 -0.31 -0.61 32.07
CA ALA A 444 -0.54 -2.04 32.15
C ALA A 444 -0.40 -2.71 30.77
N GLU A 445 -0.97 -2.10 29.73
CA GLU A 445 -0.83 -2.60 28.35
C GLU A 445 0.61 -2.55 27.86
N PHE A 446 1.36 -1.50 28.22
CA PHE A 446 2.78 -1.42 27.89
C PHE A 446 3.58 -2.53 28.59
N ASP A 447 3.33 -2.76 29.87
CA ASP A 447 4.00 -3.84 30.60
C ASP A 447 3.69 -5.21 30.00
N ASP A 448 2.42 -5.47 29.70
CA ASP A 448 1.96 -6.70 29.09
C ASP A 448 2.63 -6.89 27.71
N LEU A 449 2.71 -5.83 26.89
CA LEU A 449 3.40 -5.86 25.60
C LEU A 449 4.88 -6.21 25.72
N ILE A 450 5.61 -5.59 26.67
CA ILE A 450 7.02 -5.92 26.91
C ILE A 450 7.17 -7.37 27.40
N ALA A 451 6.28 -7.83 28.29
CA ALA A 451 6.27 -9.21 28.76
C ALA A 451 6.06 -10.20 27.61
N PHE A 452 5.14 -9.90 26.69
CA PHE A 452 4.93 -10.67 25.46
C PHE A 452 6.18 -10.69 24.58
N LEU A 453 6.73 -9.52 24.23
CA LEU A 453 7.94 -9.43 23.39
C LEU A 453 9.12 -10.17 24.01
N TYR A 454 9.26 -10.12 25.34
CA TYR A 454 10.29 -10.85 26.06
C TYR A 454 10.02 -12.36 26.13
N ALA A 455 8.77 -12.81 26.04
CA ALA A 455 8.43 -14.24 25.97
C ALA A 455 8.71 -14.85 24.58
N LEU A 456 8.68 -14.05 23.51
CA LEU A 456 8.87 -14.52 22.13
C LEU A 456 10.18 -15.28 21.94
N GLY A 457 10.07 -16.50 21.39
CA GLY A 457 11.17 -17.38 21.06
C GLY A 457 11.74 -18.16 22.23
N ARG A 458 11.32 -17.86 23.46
CA ARG A 458 11.73 -18.59 24.67
C ARG A 458 10.88 -19.86 24.81
N PRO A 459 11.37 -20.89 25.52
CA PRO A 459 10.59 -22.11 25.74
C PRO A 459 9.22 -21.82 26.38
N GLY A 460 8.16 -22.41 25.83
CA GLY A 460 6.77 -22.21 26.27
C GLY A 460 5.84 -21.97 25.10
N ASP A 461 4.67 -21.37 25.38
CA ASP A 461 3.61 -21.13 24.39
C ASP A 461 4.00 -20.15 23.26
N TYR A 462 5.08 -19.37 23.48
CA TYR A 462 5.61 -18.37 22.55
C TYR A 462 6.92 -18.79 21.86
N ALA A 463 7.30 -20.06 21.97
CA ALA A 463 8.46 -20.58 21.28
C ALA A 463 8.28 -20.56 19.75
N VAL A 464 9.38 -20.42 19.01
CA VAL A 464 9.34 -20.55 17.54
C VAL A 464 8.86 -21.96 17.19
N ARG A 465 7.74 -22.04 16.47
CA ARG A 465 7.14 -23.31 16.05
C ARG A 465 7.92 -23.92 14.90
N SER A 466 7.99 -25.24 14.88
CA SER A 466 8.56 -26.01 13.76
C SER A 466 7.51 -26.71 12.90
N ARG A 467 6.22 -26.59 13.27
CA ARG A 467 5.11 -27.14 12.47
C ARG A 467 4.75 -26.15 11.39
N ALA A 468 4.38 -26.65 10.21
CA ALA A 468 4.00 -25.82 9.09
C ALA A 468 2.55 -25.32 9.25
N THR A 469 2.40 -24.29 10.08
CA THR A 469 1.12 -23.72 10.51
C THR A 469 0.80 -22.47 9.69
N ILE A 470 -0.43 -22.36 9.22
CA ILE A 470 -0.91 -21.16 8.54
C ILE A 470 -1.14 -20.08 9.59
N GLN A 471 -0.29 -19.06 9.57
CA GLN A 471 -0.39 -17.92 10.49
C GLN A 471 -0.95 -16.68 9.81
N ARG A 472 -0.92 -16.57 8.48
CA ARG A 472 -1.59 -15.52 7.73
C ARG A 472 -2.74 -16.09 6.94
N TRP A 473 -3.94 -15.70 7.32
CA TRP A 473 -5.17 -16.02 6.64
C TRP A 473 -5.69 -14.80 5.91
N LYS A 474 -6.22 -14.98 4.71
CA LYS A 474 -7.07 -13.98 4.05
C LYS A 474 -8.52 -14.27 4.40
N VAL A 475 -9.33 -13.24 4.61
CA VAL A 475 -10.74 -13.38 4.98
C VAL A 475 -11.64 -12.57 4.04
N ALA A 476 -12.77 -13.13 3.64
CA ALA A 476 -13.77 -12.46 2.82
C ALA A 476 -15.19 -12.95 3.12
N GLY A 477 -16.17 -12.06 3.01
CA GLY A 477 -17.59 -12.39 3.03
C GLY A 477 -18.15 -12.57 1.61
N PRO A 478 -19.45 -12.88 1.46
CA PRO A 478 -20.09 -13.12 0.17
C PRO A 478 -19.99 -11.91 -0.77
N ASN A 479 -20.15 -10.71 -0.23
CA ASN A 479 -20.14 -9.47 -1.02
C ASN A 479 -18.76 -9.19 -1.62
N GLU A 480 -17.69 -9.42 -0.86
CA GLU A 480 -16.30 -9.22 -1.29
C GLU A 480 -15.91 -10.18 -2.42
N VAL A 481 -16.58 -11.34 -2.51
CA VAL A 481 -16.37 -12.33 -3.57
C VAL A 481 -17.44 -12.30 -4.67
N GLY A 482 -18.35 -11.31 -4.64
CA GLY A 482 -19.39 -11.15 -5.65
C GLY A 482 -20.41 -12.29 -5.66
N LEU A 483 -20.72 -12.87 -4.49
CA LEU A 483 -21.72 -13.91 -4.30
C LEU A 483 -22.90 -13.40 -3.48
N ASN A 484 -24.10 -13.86 -3.84
CA ASN A 484 -25.26 -13.72 -2.97
C ASN A 484 -25.24 -14.78 -1.85
N ALA A 485 -26.04 -14.59 -0.81
CA ALA A 485 -26.08 -15.47 0.36
C ALA A 485 -26.47 -16.93 0.05
N ALA A 486 -27.29 -17.19 -0.97
CA ALA A 486 -27.67 -18.55 -1.34
C ALA A 486 -26.51 -19.29 -2.01
N THR A 487 -25.87 -18.65 -3.00
CA THR A 487 -24.71 -19.22 -3.70
C THR A 487 -23.52 -19.39 -2.75
N ALA A 488 -23.28 -18.43 -1.85
CA ALA A 488 -22.18 -18.53 -0.88
C ALA A 488 -22.29 -19.75 0.06
N ARG A 489 -23.51 -20.20 0.36
CA ARG A 489 -23.79 -21.40 1.18
C ARG A 489 -23.70 -22.72 0.40
N GLY A 490 -23.68 -22.68 -0.92
CA GLY A 490 -23.60 -23.87 -1.79
C GLY A 490 -22.17 -24.24 -2.18
N ASP A 491 -21.95 -25.51 -2.57
CA ASP A 491 -20.64 -25.98 -3.06
C ASP A 491 -20.16 -25.20 -4.28
N GLU A 492 -21.07 -24.85 -5.20
CA GLU A 492 -20.77 -24.03 -6.37
C GLU A 492 -20.11 -22.69 -6.00
N GLY A 493 -20.59 -22.04 -4.93
CA GLY A 493 -20.00 -20.81 -4.43
C GLY A 493 -18.60 -21.03 -3.87
N LEU A 494 -18.39 -22.11 -3.11
CA LEU A 494 -17.08 -22.44 -2.56
C LEU A 494 -16.08 -22.81 -3.66
N ASP A 495 -16.48 -23.57 -4.68
CA ASP A 495 -15.63 -23.95 -5.81
C ASP A 495 -15.23 -22.72 -6.63
N ARG A 496 -16.17 -21.80 -6.87
CA ARG A 496 -15.88 -20.51 -7.50
C ARG A 496 -14.92 -19.69 -6.66
N VAL A 497 -15.14 -19.57 -5.35
CA VAL A 497 -14.24 -18.82 -4.47
C VAL A 497 -12.86 -19.44 -4.48
N ALA A 498 -12.73 -20.77 -4.38
CA ALA A 498 -11.45 -21.50 -4.32
C ALA A 498 -10.53 -21.20 -5.52
N THR A 499 -11.11 -21.01 -6.70
CA THR A 499 -10.38 -20.68 -7.94
C THR A 499 -10.10 -19.19 -8.14
N MET A 500 -10.84 -18.30 -7.47
CA MET A 500 -10.64 -16.85 -7.57
C MET A 500 -9.26 -16.40 -7.06
N ALA A 501 -8.68 -15.40 -7.72
CA ALA A 501 -7.57 -14.64 -7.16
C ALA A 501 -8.05 -13.89 -5.91
N GLY A 502 -7.52 -14.25 -4.74
CA GLY A 502 -7.84 -13.61 -3.46
C GLY A 502 -7.12 -12.27 -3.28
N GLU A 503 -7.10 -11.45 -4.32
CA GLU A 503 -6.51 -10.12 -4.30
C GLU A 503 -7.46 -9.13 -3.62
N GLY A 504 -6.93 -8.31 -2.70
CA GLY A 504 -7.72 -7.34 -1.95
C GLY A 504 -8.46 -7.90 -0.73
N TRP A 505 -8.39 -9.21 -0.45
CA TRP A 505 -8.91 -9.76 0.80
C TRP A 505 -8.02 -9.31 1.98
N PRO A 506 -8.59 -8.76 3.06
CA PRO A 506 -7.83 -8.40 4.24
C PRO A 506 -7.12 -9.62 4.84
N SER A 507 -5.91 -9.40 5.36
CA SER A 507 -5.19 -10.41 6.11
C SER A 507 -5.60 -10.39 7.58
N LEU A 508 -5.76 -11.58 8.14
CA LEU A 508 -5.93 -11.86 9.55
C LEU A 508 -4.79 -12.78 10.00
N TYR A 509 -4.19 -12.50 11.14
CA TYR A 509 -3.03 -13.23 11.62
C TYR A 509 -3.41 -14.19 12.75
N GLY A 510 -2.82 -15.38 12.79
CA GLY A 510 -2.91 -16.28 13.93
C GLY A 510 -2.15 -15.73 15.14
N LYS A 511 -2.45 -16.27 16.32
CA LYS A 511 -1.64 -16.08 17.52
C LYS A 511 -0.29 -16.78 17.36
N VAL A 512 0.71 -16.39 18.13
CA VAL A 512 2.03 -17.05 18.15
C VAL A 512 1.88 -18.54 18.47
N ALA A 513 0.94 -18.87 19.37
CA ALA A 513 0.53 -20.23 19.69
C ALA A 513 -0.25 -20.95 18.56
N GLY A 514 -0.33 -20.38 17.35
CA GLY A 514 -0.86 -20.97 16.12
C GLY A 514 -2.37 -20.89 15.90
N GLY A 515 -3.13 -20.52 16.94
CA GLY A 515 -4.58 -20.37 16.84
C GLY A 515 -4.99 -19.10 16.08
N LEU A 516 -5.76 -19.25 15.00
CA LEU A 516 -6.49 -18.16 14.36
C LEU A 516 -7.73 -17.81 15.18
N PRO A 517 -7.86 -16.59 15.71
CA PRO A 517 -9.05 -16.20 16.45
C PRO A 517 -10.24 -16.04 15.49
N LEU A 518 -11.14 -17.02 15.44
CA LEU A 518 -12.25 -17.01 14.47
C LEU A 518 -13.25 -15.88 14.76
N ALA A 519 -13.40 -15.48 16.02
CA ALA A 519 -14.23 -14.33 16.39
C ALA A 519 -13.73 -13.03 15.74
N GLU A 520 -12.41 -12.84 15.64
CA GLU A 520 -11.81 -11.71 14.92
C GLU A 520 -12.11 -11.82 13.42
N ALA A 521 -12.02 -13.02 12.84
CA ALA A 521 -12.35 -13.26 11.43
C ALA A 521 -13.81 -12.92 11.11
N ALA A 522 -14.74 -13.42 11.91
CA ALA A 522 -16.16 -13.13 11.75
C ALA A 522 -16.45 -11.63 11.85
N ALA A 523 -15.77 -10.91 12.75
CA ALA A 523 -15.94 -9.45 12.89
C ALA A 523 -15.42 -8.64 11.69
N THR A 524 -14.63 -9.24 10.79
CA THR A 524 -14.08 -8.53 9.61
C THR A 524 -14.99 -8.49 8.39
N VAL A 525 -16.03 -9.33 8.35
CA VAL A 525 -16.91 -9.49 7.19
C VAL A 525 -18.36 -9.33 7.58
N ASP A 526 -19.22 -9.01 6.62
CA ASP A 526 -20.67 -8.96 6.82
C ASP A 526 -21.34 -10.29 6.41
N GLY A 527 -22.47 -10.62 7.04
CA GLY A 527 -23.27 -11.81 6.70
C GLY A 527 -22.93 -13.09 7.49
N GLU A 528 -23.69 -14.16 7.23
CA GLU A 528 -23.60 -15.44 7.96
C GLU A 528 -22.42 -16.32 7.51
N THR A 529 -21.96 -16.17 6.28
CA THR A 529 -20.90 -17.01 5.68
C THR A 529 -19.61 -16.21 5.60
N LEU A 530 -18.49 -16.86 5.91
CA LEU A 530 -17.15 -16.30 5.72
C LEU A 530 -16.24 -17.33 5.06
N PHE A 531 -15.31 -16.83 4.26
CA PHE A 531 -14.28 -17.63 3.61
C PHE A 531 -12.92 -17.27 4.19
N LEU A 532 -12.19 -18.28 4.64
CA LEU A 532 -10.79 -18.17 5.03
C LEU A 532 -9.92 -18.74 3.92
N ARG A 533 -8.76 -18.12 3.71
CA ARG A 533 -7.79 -18.57 2.71
C ARG A 533 -6.38 -18.59 3.27
N GLY A 534 -5.77 -19.76 3.22
CA GLY A 534 -4.34 -19.96 3.42
C GLY A 534 -3.64 -20.34 2.13
N GLU A 535 -2.32 -20.14 2.07
CA GLU A 535 -1.52 -20.38 0.88
C GLU A 535 -0.26 -21.17 1.24
N VAL A 536 0.18 -22.06 0.35
CA VAL A 536 1.40 -22.86 0.49
C VAL A 536 2.15 -22.89 -0.83
N ASP A 537 3.46 -22.63 -0.78
CA ASP A 537 4.35 -22.72 -1.93
C ASP A 537 5.05 -24.08 -1.92
N VAL A 538 4.82 -24.88 -2.95
CA VAL A 538 5.41 -26.21 -3.13
C VAL A 538 6.55 -26.12 -4.15
N VAL A 539 7.75 -26.47 -3.70
CA VAL A 539 8.97 -26.47 -4.54
C VAL A 539 9.14 -27.82 -5.21
N VAL A 540 8.92 -28.91 -4.46
CA VAL A 540 8.98 -30.28 -4.96
C VAL A 540 7.61 -30.91 -4.78
N ALA A 541 7.01 -31.37 -5.88
CA ALA A 541 5.70 -32.02 -5.88
C ALA A 541 5.69 -33.30 -5.03
N GLY A 542 4.58 -33.57 -4.35
CA GLY A 542 4.43 -34.75 -3.51
C GLY A 542 3.14 -34.75 -2.70
N GLU A 543 3.01 -35.72 -1.82
CA GLU A 543 1.82 -35.86 -0.96
C GLU A 543 1.94 -35.01 0.30
N VAL A 544 0.85 -34.35 0.68
CA VAL A 544 0.71 -33.58 1.93
C VAL A 544 -0.63 -33.91 2.58
N THR A 545 -0.71 -33.85 3.90
CA THR A 545 -1.98 -33.85 4.62
C THR A 545 -2.26 -32.46 5.19
N PHE A 546 -3.52 -32.06 5.23
CA PHE A 546 -3.94 -30.80 5.84
C PHE A 546 -4.80 -31.08 7.07
N ALA A 547 -4.42 -30.56 8.22
CA ALA A 547 -5.15 -30.67 9.48
C ALA A 547 -5.86 -29.36 9.82
N TRP A 548 -7.12 -29.47 10.23
CA TRP A 548 -7.96 -28.35 10.69
C TRP A 548 -8.53 -28.69 12.06
N THR A 549 -8.33 -27.82 13.05
CA THR A 549 -8.85 -28.01 14.43
C THR A 549 -10.07 -27.16 14.76
N GLY A 550 -10.55 -26.35 13.82
CA GLY A 550 -11.70 -25.48 14.03
C GLY A 550 -13.05 -26.20 13.94
N PRO A 551 -14.16 -25.46 13.86
CA PRO A 551 -15.49 -26.04 13.70
C PRO A 551 -15.61 -26.84 12.39
N ALA A 552 -16.67 -27.64 12.29
CA ALA A 552 -17.01 -28.35 11.06
C ALA A 552 -17.10 -27.34 9.90
N ALA A 553 -16.33 -27.61 8.84
CA ALA A 553 -16.11 -26.68 7.74
C ALA A 553 -15.99 -27.44 6.43
N GLU A 554 -16.43 -26.82 5.34
CA GLU A 554 -16.10 -27.31 4.00
C GLU A 554 -14.79 -26.69 3.54
N VAL A 555 -13.85 -27.56 3.18
CA VAL A 555 -12.50 -27.18 2.80
C VAL A 555 -12.23 -27.60 1.36
N ARG A 556 -11.65 -26.68 0.60
CA ARG A 556 -11.07 -26.92 -0.73
C ARG A 556 -9.58 -26.67 -0.69
N ILE A 557 -8.80 -27.57 -1.26
CA ILE A 557 -7.39 -27.34 -1.55
C ILE A 557 -7.29 -27.27 -3.07
N ASP A 558 -7.19 -26.05 -3.58
CA ASP A 558 -7.47 -25.69 -4.97
C ASP A 558 -8.85 -26.22 -5.42
N GLU A 559 -8.89 -27.19 -6.33
CA GLU A 559 -10.13 -27.84 -6.80
C GLU A 559 -10.45 -29.14 -6.04
N VAL A 560 -9.58 -29.58 -5.13
CA VAL A 560 -9.73 -30.84 -4.40
C VAL A 560 -10.60 -30.63 -3.17
N VAL A 561 -11.65 -31.44 -3.05
CA VAL A 561 -12.46 -31.54 -1.82
C VAL A 561 -11.65 -32.24 -0.75
N TRP A 562 -11.36 -31.53 0.34
CA TRP A 562 -10.71 -32.12 1.51
C TRP A 562 -11.69 -33.01 2.26
N GLN A 563 -11.24 -34.21 2.64
CA GLN A 563 -12.06 -35.21 3.31
C GLN A 563 -11.80 -35.24 4.82
N ASP A 564 -10.54 -35.43 5.21
CA ASP A 564 -10.09 -35.46 6.59
C ASP A 564 -8.58 -35.18 6.69
N ALA A 565 -8.08 -35.06 7.92
CA ALA A 565 -6.69 -34.76 8.21
C ALA A 565 -5.71 -35.93 7.94
N ALA A 566 -6.22 -37.15 7.71
CA ALA A 566 -5.41 -38.34 7.49
C ALA A 566 -5.19 -38.63 6.00
N THR A 567 -6.07 -38.11 5.13
CA THR A 567 -6.08 -38.36 3.70
C THR A 567 -5.01 -37.53 2.98
N PRO A 568 -3.95 -38.14 2.41
CA PRO A 568 -2.94 -37.41 1.67
C PRO A 568 -3.49 -36.86 0.35
N ILE A 569 -3.05 -35.66 0.01
CA ILE A 569 -3.38 -34.96 -1.24
C ILE A 569 -2.07 -34.67 -1.95
N ARG A 570 -2.02 -34.98 -3.24
CA ARG A 570 -0.85 -34.67 -4.05
C ARG A 570 -0.90 -33.21 -4.51
N LEU A 571 0.12 -32.43 -4.15
CA LEU A 571 0.34 -31.09 -4.68
C LEU A 571 1.48 -31.12 -5.69
N GLU A 572 1.31 -30.37 -6.77
CA GLU A 572 2.36 -30.18 -7.79
C GLU A 572 3.29 -29.03 -7.39
N ALA A 573 4.33 -28.76 -8.18
CA ALA A 573 5.17 -27.59 -7.92
C ALA A 573 4.40 -26.30 -8.27
N GLY A 574 4.39 -25.34 -7.35
CA GLY A 574 3.64 -24.10 -7.51
C GLY A 574 2.98 -23.63 -6.22
N ARG A 575 2.18 -22.57 -6.34
CA ARG A 575 1.40 -22.03 -5.22
C ARG A 575 0.03 -22.68 -5.18
N HIS A 576 -0.32 -23.23 -4.02
CA HIS A 576 -1.60 -23.88 -3.74
C HIS A 576 -2.36 -23.10 -2.67
N ARG A 577 -3.69 -23.21 -2.69
CA ARG A 577 -4.60 -22.48 -1.80
C ARG A 577 -5.49 -23.43 -1.03
N VAL A 578 -5.56 -23.24 0.28
CA VAL A 578 -6.63 -23.82 1.09
C VAL A 578 -7.71 -22.77 1.31
N THR A 579 -8.94 -23.08 0.90
CA THR A 579 -10.12 -22.23 1.08
C THR A 579 -11.10 -22.95 2.00
N ILE A 580 -11.45 -22.32 3.11
CA ILE A 580 -12.34 -22.86 4.14
C ILE A 580 -13.60 -22.00 4.19
N ARG A 581 -14.77 -22.62 4.07
CA ARG A 581 -16.05 -21.95 4.33
C ARG A 581 -16.49 -22.23 5.77
N LEU A 582 -16.86 -21.16 6.47
CA LEU A 582 -17.40 -21.22 7.83
C LEU A 582 -18.73 -20.48 7.91
N THR A 583 -19.50 -20.82 8.94
CA THR A 583 -20.64 -20.03 9.41
C THR A 583 -20.22 -19.17 10.60
N ARG A 584 -20.75 -17.95 10.67
CA ARG A 584 -20.46 -16.98 11.72
C ARG A 584 -20.69 -17.54 13.13
N ASP A 585 -21.80 -18.25 13.33
CA ASP A 585 -22.19 -18.79 14.63
C ASP A 585 -21.24 -19.90 15.12
N ALA A 586 -20.39 -20.44 14.25
CA ALA A 586 -19.38 -21.44 14.61
C ALA A 586 -18.02 -20.81 14.97
N CYS A 587 -17.87 -19.49 14.89
CA CYS A 587 -16.59 -18.77 15.02
C CYS A 587 -16.30 -18.29 16.45
N GLU A 588 -16.52 -19.14 17.47
CA GLU A 588 -16.28 -18.77 18.88
C GLU A 588 -14.87 -19.11 19.37
N GLU A 589 -14.28 -20.20 18.86
CA GLU A 589 -12.98 -20.71 19.31
C GLU A 589 -11.86 -20.40 18.31
N ASP A 590 -10.61 -20.47 18.77
CA ASP A 590 -9.45 -20.40 17.90
C ASP A 590 -9.35 -21.67 17.04
N ALA A 591 -8.93 -21.54 15.79
CA ALA A 591 -8.72 -22.66 14.88
C ALA A 591 -7.29 -22.72 14.33
N VAL A 592 -6.77 -23.92 14.10
CA VAL A 592 -5.43 -24.14 13.56
C VAL A 592 -5.53 -24.88 12.23
N GLY A 593 -4.85 -24.36 11.21
CA GLY A 593 -4.63 -25.03 9.93
C GLY A 593 -3.16 -25.40 9.75
N GLU A 594 -2.85 -26.69 9.62
CA GLU A 594 -1.48 -27.21 9.51
C GLU A 594 -1.31 -28.09 8.28
N PHE A 595 -0.24 -27.84 7.53
CA PHE A 595 0.24 -28.80 6.53
C PHE A 595 1.24 -29.75 7.18
N VAL A 596 1.07 -31.04 6.92
CA VAL A 596 1.94 -32.09 7.47
C VAL A 596 2.48 -32.90 6.30
N ARG A 597 3.79 -33.09 6.29
CA ARG A 597 4.48 -33.99 5.36
C ARG A 597 4.29 -35.44 5.84
N PRO A 598 3.58 -36.31 5.08
CA PRO A 598 3.46 -37.72 5.42
C PRO A 598 4.83 -38.40 5.34
N ALA A 599 5.01 -39.45 6.15
CA ALA A 599 6.23 -40.24 6.12
C ALA A 599 6.45 -40.84 4.72
N GLY A 600 7.63 -40.62 4.14
CA GLY A 600 7.98 -41.10 2.80
C GLY A 600 7.59 -40.17 1.65
N SER A 601 6.87 -39.07 1.90
CA SER A 601 6.59 -38.07 0.87
C SER A 601 7.84 -37.25 0.55
N ALA A 602 8.09 -37.06 -0.75
CA ALA A 602 9.17 -36.23 -1.28
C ALA A 602 8.81 -34.73 -1.32
N ILE A 603 7.62 -34.34 -0.87
CA ILE A 603 7.15 -32.95 -0.99
C ILE A 603 8.08 -31.99 -0.24
N GLU A 604 8.40 -30.87 -0.86
CA GLU A 604 9.04 -29.73 -0.21
C GLU A 604 8.14 -28.51 -0.37
N PHE A 605 7.76 -27.90 0.74
CA PHE A 605 6.82 -26.79 0.74
C PHE A 605 7.12 -25.79 1.86
N THR A 606 6.63 -24.57 1.70
CA THR A 606 6.69 -23.49 2.68
C THR A 606 5.31 -22.85 2.80
N VAL A 607 4.81 -22.65 4.01
CA VAL A 607 3.54 -21.98 4.23
C VAL A 607 3.73 -20.48 4.01
N VAL A 608 2.87 -19.88 3.18
CA VAL A 608 2.99 -18.46 2.84
C VAL A 608 2.46 -17.61 3.99
N GLY A 609 3.37 -16.90 4.66
CA GLY A 609 3.03 -16.14 5.87
C GLY A 609 2.74 -17.04 7.06
N GLY A 610 3.51 -18.12 7.22
CA GLY A 610 3.41 -19.08 8.31
C GLY A 610 4.77 -19.60 8.77
N SER A 611 4.75 -20.52 9.74
CA SER A 611 5.95 -21.16 10.30
C SER A 611 6.46 -22.34 9.48
#